data_AF-A0A090Q1W4-F1
#
_entry.id   AF-A0A090Q1W4-F1
#
_cell.length_a   1.000
_cell.length_b   1.000
_cell.length_c   1.000
_cell.angle_alpha   90.00
_cell.angle_beta   90.00
_cell.angle_gamma   90.00
#
_symmetry.space_group_name_H-M   'P 1'
#
loop_
_entity.id
_entity.type
_entity.pdbx_description
1 polymer ?
#
loop_
_entity_poly.entity_id
_entity_poly.type
_entity_poly.pdbx_seq_one_letter_code
_entity_poly.pdbx_strand_id
1 'polypeptide(L)' 'MKGINADRLTAQGYGEFQLVNECSNEVDCTEEQHQLNRRSEFIVVSK' A
#
# COMPACT_ATOMS: atom_id res chain seq x y z
N MET A 1 12.30 15.82 8.44
CA MET A 1 11.22 15.68 7.44
C MET A 1 11.41 16.75 6.37
N LYS A 2 11.27 16.42 5.07
CA LYS A 2 11.62 17.31 3.94
C LYS A 2 10.66 18.51 3.74
N GLY A 3 10.20 19.16 4.82
CA GLY A 3 9.38 20.38 4.76
C GLY A 3 7.87 20.19 4.55
N ILE A 4 7.36 18.95 4.54
CA ILE A 4 5.90 18.68 4.47
C ILE A 4 5.33 18.70 5.89
N ASN A 5 4.32 19.55 6.12
CA ASN A 5 3.58 19.59 7.39
C ASN A 5 2.85 18.24 7.60
N ALA A 6 3.03 17.63 8.77
CA ALA A 6 2.43 16.35 9.15
C ALA A 6 0.89 16.35 9.08
N ASP A 7 0.25 17.49 9.36
CA ASP A 7 -1.21 17.64 9.33
C ASP A 7 -1.80 17.48 7.90
N ARG A 8 -0.95 17.46 6.87
CA ARG A 8 -1.33 17.22 5.48
C ARG A 8 -1.31 15.74 5.09
N LEU A 9 -0.89 14.86 6.00
CA LEU A 9 -0.70 13.43 5.73
C LEU A 9 -1.60 12.61 6.63
N THR A 10 -2.39 11.73 6.03
CA THR A 10 -3.08 10.64 6.72
C THR A 10 -2.49 9.32 6.23
N ALA A 11 -2.27 8.38 7.13
CA ALA A 11 -1.72 7.06 6.80
C ALA A 11 -2.60 5.96 7.38
N GLN A 12 -2.82 4.90 6.61
CA GLN A 12 -3.54 3.71 7.03
C GLN A 12 -2.81 2.47 6.51
N GLY A 13 -2.56 1.52 7.40
CA GLY A 13 -1.97 0.22 7.06
C GLY A 13 -3.06 -0.83 6.90
N TYR A 14 -3.12 -1.49 5.74
CA TYR A 14 -4.13 -2.51 5.43
C TYR A 14 -3.60 -3.95 5.52
N GLY A 15 -2.31 -4.17 5.75
CA GLY A 15 -1.73 -5.52 5.69
C GLY A 15 -2.12 -6.23 4.38
N GLU A 16 -2.59 -7.47 4.50
CA GLU A 16 -3.04 -8.27 3.35
C GLU A 16 -4.57 -8.29 3.17
N PHE A 17 -5.28 -7.30 3.73
CA PHE A 17 -6.74 -7.23 3.60
C PHE A 17 -7.22 -6.58 2.29
N GLN A 18 -6.33 -5.94 1.52
CA GLN A 18 -6.64 -5.26 0.25
C GLN A 18 -5.62 -5.58 -0.86
N LEU A 19 -5.41 -6.87 -1.09
CA LEU A 19 -4.61 -7.36 -2.21
C LEU A 19 -5.28 -7.00 -3.54
N VAL A 20 -4.47 -6.72 -4.57
CA VAL A 20 -4.94 -6.47 -5.95
C VAL A 20 -5.00 -7.74 -6.78
N ASN A 21 -4.45 -8.84 -6.25
CA ASN A 21 -4.54 -10.19 -6.77
C ASN A 21 -4.70 -11.18 -5.60
N GLU A 22 -4.70 -12.47 -5.90
CA GLU A 22 -4.89 -13.57 -4.97
C GLU A 22 -3.66 -13.93 -4.11
N CYS A 23 -2.51 -13.30 -4.35
CA CYS A 23 -1.23 -13.66 -3.76
C CYS A 23 -1.06 -13.07 -2.35
N SER A 24 -1.70 -13.70 -1.36
CA SER A 24 -1.40 -13.49 0.06
C SER A 24 -0.15 -14.25 0.49
N ASN A 25 0.31 -14.04 1.73
CA ASN A 25 1.34 -14.89 2.31
C ASN A 25 1.00 -16.38 2.16
N GLU A 26 2.05 -17.18 1.95
CA GLU A 26 1.98 -18.65 1.78
C GLU A 26 1.26 -19.14 0.51
N VAL A 27 0.77 -18.23 -0.34
CA VAL A 27 0.27 -18.59 -1.68
C VAL A 27 1.43 -18.73 -2.65
N ASP A 28 1.42 -19.83 -3.41
CA ASP A 28 2.40 -20.10 -4.46
C ASP A 28 2.17 -19.15 -5.65
N CYS A 29 2.85 -18.02 -5.60
CA CYS A 29 2.88 -16.99 -6.63
C CYS A 29 4.33 -16.61 -6.92
N THR A 30 4.57 -16.06 -8.11
CA THR A 30 5.88 -15.50 -8.42
C THR A 30 6.17 -14.26 -7.57
N GLU A 31 7.45 -13.93 -7.42
CA GLU A 31 7.86 -12.77 -6.64
C GLU A 31 7.34 -11.45 -7.25
N GLU A 32 7.18 -11.41 -8.58
CA GLU A 32 6.57 -10.29 -9.31
C GLU A 32 5.09 -10.14 -8.96
N GLN A 33 4.34 -11.25 -8.85
CA GLN A 33 2.93 -11.20 -8.46
C GLN A 33 2.77 -10.72 -7.02
N HIS A 34 3.62 -11.19 -6.09
CA HIS A 34 3.68 -10.68 -4.72
C HIS A 34 4.06 -9.19 -4.68
N GLN A 35 4.93 -8.73 -5.59
CA GLN A 35 5.31 -7.31 -5.63
C GLN A 35 4.13 -6.38 -5.92
N LEU A 36 3.14 -6.83 -6.68
CA LEU A 36 1.94 -6.03 -6.96
C LEU A 36 1.17 -5.68 -5.67
N ASN A 37 1.23 -6.54 -4.65
CA ASN A 37 0.58 -6.31 -3.35
C ASN A 37 1.44 -5.52 -2.36
N ARG A 38 2.78 -5.58 -2.48
CA ARG A 38 3.72 -4.82 -1.64
C ARG A 38 3.83 -3.35 -2.10
N ARG A 39 2.71 -2.65 -2.06
CA ARG A 39 2.56 -1.29 -2.60
C ARG A 39 2.16 -0.26 -1.55
N SER A 40 2.28 1.01 -1.91
CA SER A 40 1.68 2.13 -1.19
C SER A 40 0.87 2.96 -2.17
N GLU A 41 -0.36 3.28 -1.79
CA GLU A 41 -1.23 4.15 -2.58
C GLU A 41 -1.19 5.57 -2.03
N PHE A 42 -1.08 6.54 -2.94
CA PHE A 42 -1.06 7.96 -2.61
C PHE A 42 -2.29 8.62 -3.20
N ILE A 43 -3.21 9.06 -2.33
CA ILE A 43 -4.46 9.70 -2.73
C ILE A 43 -4.36 11.18 -2.38
N VAL A 44 -4.57 12.04 -3.39
CA VAL A 44 -4.64 13.49 -3.20
C VAL A 44 -6.09 13.87 -2.97
N VAL A 45 -6.38 14.50 -1.84
CA VAL A 45 -7.73 14.94 -1.47
C VAL A 45 -7.81 16.47 -1.43
N SER A 46 -8.95 17.03 -1.79
CA SER A 46 -9.26 18.46 -1.58
C SER A 46 -9.78 18.69 -0.16
N LYS A 47 -9.32 19.76 0.49
CA LYS A 47 -9.89 20.24 1.75
C LYS A 47 -11.15 21.06 1.50
#